data_AF-A0AAE1V2E0-F1
#
_entry.id   AF-A0AAE1V2E0-F1
#
_cell.length_a   1.000
_cell.length_b   1.000
_cell.length_c   1.000
_cell.angle_alpha   90.00
_cell.angle_beta   90.00
_cell.angle_gamma   90.00
#
_symmetry.space_group_name_H-M   'P 1'
#
loop_
_entity.id
_entity.type
_entity.pdbx_description
1 polymer ?
#
loop_
_entity_poly.entity_id
_entity_poly.type
_entity_poly.pdbx_seq_one_letter_code
_entity_poly.pdbx_strand_id
1 'polypeptide(L)'
;MLMIGLHSLEVEELKLIVQTVPEIVEVVGTTHAEQVLELNEDDGKEKGKLVLQSVFTELMSASKDVVAEVIAKLINRLHIKNQARELTEKEQVVLRLEKQYPADGYPEILQGTAVNPHIMRYIPPFDEFEVDRCILPEESTA
;
A
#
# COMPACT_ATOMS: atom_id res chain seq x y z
N MET A 1 -4.73 -5.13 -14.05
CA MET A 1 -5.44 -3.84 -13.81
C MET A 1 -6.31 -4.03 -12.58
N LEU A 2 -5.73 -3.85 -11.39
CA LEU A 2 -6.49 -3.95 -10.14
C LEU A 2 -7.34 -2.68 -10.01
N MET A 3 -8.61 -2.80 -10.37
CA MET A 3 -9.66 -1.88 -9.94
C MET A 3 -9.86 -2.10 -8.43
N ILE A 4 -9.01 -1.47 -7.62
CA ILE A 4 -9.39 -1.22 -6.22
C ILE A 4 -10.46 -0.13 -6.31
N GLY A 5 -11.65 -0.42 -5.81
CA GLY A 5 -12.74 0.54 -5.76
C GLY A 5 -12.30 1.77 -4.99
N LEU A 6 -11.91 2.81 -5.72
CA LEU A 6 -11.80 4.17 -5.21
C LEU A 6 -13.19 4.55 -4.72
N HIS A 7 -13.47 4.30 -3.43
CA HIS A 7 -14.38 5.18 -2.70
C HIS A 7 -13.89 6.60 -3.01
N SER A 8 -14.75 7.38 -3.68
CA SER A 8 -14.43 8.66 -4.30
C SER A 8 -13.49 9.49 -3.42
N LEU A 9 -12.20 9.50 -3.76
CA LEU A 9 -11.28 10.43 -3.15
C LEU A 9 -11.70 11.81 -3.65
N GLU A 10 -12.22 12.66 -2.76
CA GLU A 10 -12.62 14.01 -3.14
C GLU A 10 -11.37 14.76 -3.61
N VAL A 11 -11.50 15.59 -4.66
CA VAL A 11 -10.37 16.35 -5.22
C VAL A 11 -9.67 17.16 -4.12
N GLU A 12 -10.43 17.61 -3.13
CA GLU A 12 -9.95 18.40 -2.01
C GLU A 12 -9.13 17.56 -1.01
N GLU A 13 -9.49 16.30 -0.82
CA GLU A 13 -8.66 15.36 -0.07
C GLU A 13 -7.34 15.09 -0.81
N LEU A 14 -7.38 14.95 -2.14
CA LEU A 14 -6.16 14.76 -2.93
C LEU A 14 -5.23 15.97 -2.84
N LYS A 15 -5.76 17.19 -2.96
CA LYS A 15 -4.98 18.42 -2.80
C LYS A 15 -4.33 18.50 -1.43
N LEU A 16 -5.07 18.18 -0.37
CA LEU A 16 -4.53 18.16 0.99
C LEU A 16 -3.40 17.14 1.11
N ILE A 17 -3.55 15.95 0.53
CA ILE A 17 -2.51 14.91 0.53
C ILE A 17 -1.24 15.40 -0.16
N VAL A 18 -1.37 15.95 -1.38
CA VAL A 18 -0.24 16.50 -2.16
C VAL A 18 0.48 17.61 -1.39
N GLN A 19 -0.23 18.42 -0.60
CA GLN A 19 0.38 19.49 0.21
C GLN A 19 1.05 18.99 1.51
N THR A 20 0.54 17.92 2.12
CA THR A 20 0.95 17.48 3.46
C THR A 20 1.92 16.30 3.46
N VAL A 21 2.01 15.59 2.33
CA VAL A 21 2.84 14.39 2.14
C VAL A 21 3.82 14.65 0.99
N PRO A 22 4.99 15.25 1.27
CA PRO A 22 5.99 15.55 0.24
C PRO A 22 6.52 14.30 -0.48
N GLU A 23 6.46 13.14 0.18
CA GLU A 23 6.87 11.86 -0.37
C GLU A 23 6.03 11.46 -1.60
N ILE A 24 4.75 11.82 -1.66
CA ILE A 24 3.89 11.54 -2.83
C ILE A 24 4.32 12.40 -4.01
N VAL A 25 4.68 13.66 -3.77
CA VAL A 25 5.16 14.58 -4.82
C VAL A 25 6.47 14.09 -5.42
N GLU A 26 7.31 13.44 -4.62
CA GLU A 26 8.55 12.82 -5.10
C GLU A 26 8.27 11.69 -6.10
N VAL A 27 7.19 10.92 -5.90
CA VAL A 27 6.81 9.81 -6.79
C VAL A 27 6.12 10.30 -8.05
N VAL A 28 5.13 11.19 -7.93
CA VAL A 28 4.30 11.60 -9.08
C VAL A 28 4.92 12.74 -9.88
N GLY A 29 5.91 13.43 -9.32
CA GLY A 29 6.57 14.58 -9.91
C GLY A 29 5.83 15.89 -9.69
N THR A 30 6.57 17.00 -9.72
CA THR A 30 6.05 18.35 -9.43
C THR A 30 5.00 18.82 -10.44
N THR A 31 5.15 18.46 -11.70
CA THR A 31 4.20 18.82 -12.77
C THR A 31 2.81 18.22 -12.51
N HIS A 32 2.74 16.94 -12.15
CA HIS A 32 1.46 16.30 -11.84
C HIS A 32 0.87 16.80 -10.52
N ALA A 33 1.72 17.10 -9.52
CA ALA A 33 1.29 17.70 -8.26
C ALA A 33 0.66 19.09 -8.48
N GLU A 34 1.27 19.94 -9.29
CA GLU A 34 0.73 21.25 -9.66
C GLU A 34 -0.62 21.12 -10.38
N GLN A 35 -0.73 20.19 -11.34
CA GLN A 35 -1.98 19.92 -12.04
C GLN A 35 -3.12 19.52 -11.10
N VAL A 36 -2.83 18.74 -10.06
CA VAL A 36 -3.83 18.36 -9.03
C VAL A 36 -4.28 19.59 -8.23
N LEU A 37 -3.37 20.50 -7.88
CA LEU A 37 -3.68 21.71 -7.12
C LEU A 37 -4.55 22.69 -7.93
N GLU A 38 -4.41 22.71 -9.25
CA GLU A 38 -5.17 23.57 -10.15
C GLU A 38 -6.57 23.03 -10.50
N LEU A 39 -6.91 21.79 -10.13
CA LEU A 39 -8.23 21.23 -10.41
C LEU A 39 -9.32 22.02 -9.71
N ASN A 40 -10.32 22.49 -10.44
CA ASN A 40 -11.51 23.12 -9.87
C ASN A 40 -12.75 22.26 -10.14
N GLU A 41 -13.80 22.40 -9.33
CA GLU A 41 -15.07 21.68 -9.56
C GLU A 41 -15.71 22.01 -10.92
N ASP A 42 -15.36 23.17 -11.50
CA ASP A 42 -15.82 23.67 -12.80
C ASP A 42 -14.95 23.20 -13.97
N ASP A 43 -13.79 22.59 -13.71
CA ASP A 43 -13.03 21.91 -14.76
C ASP A 43 -13.87 20.72 -15.23
N GLY A 44 -14.17 20.69 -16.54
CA GLY A 44 -15.01 19.65 -17.13
C GLY A 44 -14.60 18.26 -16.64
N LYS A 45 -15.58 17.47 -16.18
CA LYS A 45 -15.43 16.15 -15.53
C LYS A 45 -14.38 15.23 -16.16
N GLU A 46 -14.16 15.37 -17.47
CA GLU A 46 -13.17 14.63 -18.24
C GLU A 46 -11.71 15.04 -17.92
N LYS A 47 -11.41 16.34 -17.78
CA LYS A 47 -10.06 16.84 -17.47
C LYS A 47 -9.61 16.38 -16.08
N GLY A 48 -10.47 16.51 -15.06
CA GLY A 48 -10.17 16.03 -13.71
C GLY A 48 -9.91 14.52 -13.68
N LYS A 49 -10.67 13.74 -14.46
CA LYS A 49 -10.45 12.30 -14.59
C LYS A 49 -9.11 11.97 -15.24
N LEU A 50 -8.70 12.70 -16.29
CA LEU A 50 -7.42 12.48 -16.95
C LEU A 50 -6.23 12.79 -16.05
N VAL A 51 -6.29 13.91 -15.30
CA VAL A 51 -5.24 14.27 -14.33
C VAL A 51 -5.13 13.20 -13.25
N LEU A 52 -6.27 12.78 -12.67
CA LEU A 52 -6.30 11.72 -11.66
C LEU A 52 -5.74 10.41 -12.23
N GLN A 53 -6.15 10.03 -13.44
CA GLN A 53 -5.66 8.83 -14.10
C GLN A 53 -4.15 8.88 -14.33
N SER A 54 -3.61 10.03 -14.74
CA SER A 54 -2.16 10.21 -14.94
C SER A 54 -1.40 10.04 -13.63
N VAL A 55 -1.84 10.73 -12.57
CA VAL A 55 -1.22 10.65 -11.23
C VAL A 55 -1.22 9.22 -10.70
N PHE A 56 -2.35 8.52 -10.78
CA PHE A 56 -2.44 7.13 -10.35
C PHE A 56 -1.59 6.20 -11.22
N THR A 57 -1.50 6.47 -12.53
CA THR A 57 -0.66 5.67 -13.43
C THR A 57 0.82 5.85 -13.08
N GLU A 58 1.26 7.07 -12.80
CA GLU A 58 2.63 7.36 -12.38
C GLU A 58 2.95 6.65 -11.06
N LEU A 59 2.04 6.78 -10.07
CA LEU A 59 2.18 6.12 -8.77
C LEU A 59 2.30 4.59 -8.89
N MET A 60 1.46 3.96 -9.73
CA MET A 60 1.46 2.51 -9.94
C MET A 60 2.58 2.02 -10.85
N SER A 61 3.20 2.92 -11.63
CA SER A 61 4.31 2.61 -12.54
C SER A 61 5.67 2.93 -11.94
N ALA A 62 5.70 3.56 -10.76
CA ALA A 62 6.92 3.85 -10.03
C ALA A 62 7.70 2.56 -9.78
N SER A 63 9.01 2.62 -10.00
CA SER A 63 9.88 1.46 -9.79
C SER A 63 9.96 1.08 -8.31
N LYS A 64 10.20 -0.19 -8.04
CA LYS A 64 10.36 -0.72 -6.68
C LYS A 64 11.37 0.08 -5.85
N ASP A 65 12.51 0.43 -6.44
CA ASP A 65 13.58 1.13 -5.73
C ASP A 65 13.13 2.54 -5.30
N VAL A 66 12.42 3.25 -6.19
CA VAL A 66 11.81 4.55 -5.90
C VAL A 66 10.77 4.43 -4.80
N VAL A 67 9.86 3.46 -4.90
CA VAL A 67 8.81 3.24 -3.89
C VAL A 67 9.43 2.93 -2.53
N ALA A 68 10.42 2.04 -2.47
CA ALA A 68 11.10 1.68 -1.23
C ALA A 68 11.83 2.88 -0.59
N GLU A 69 12.50 3.71 -1.39
CA GLU A 69 13.18 4.92 -0.90
C GLU A 69 12.17 5.92 -0.31
N VAL A 70 11.08 6.16 -1.03
CA VAL A 70 10.03 7.11 -0.63
C VAL A 70 9.30 6.62 0.62
N ILE A 71 8.98 5.33 0.71
CA ILE A 71 8.41 4.73 1.93
C ILE A 71 9.37 4.90 3.10
N ALA A 72 10.67 4.63 2.93
CA ALA A 72 11.65 4.81 4.01
C ALA A 72 11.70 6.27 4.50
N LYS A 73 11.60 7.26 3.59
CA LYS A 73 11.50 8.69 3.95
C LYS A 73 10.23 8.98 4.75
N LEU A 74 9.08 8.47 4.31
CA LEU A 74 7.80 8.64 5.00
C LEU A 74 7.84 8.05 6.41
N ILE A 75 8.33 6.83 6.56
CA ILE A 75 8.45 6.15 7.85
C ILE A 75 9.36 6.91 8.80
N ASN A 76 10.51 7.40 8.31
CA ASN A 76 11.41 8.24 9.10
C ASN A 76 10.73 9.53 9.56
N ARG A 77 10.00 10.21 8.67
CA ARG A 77 9.24 11.42 9.03
C ARG A 77 8.18 11.13 10.09
N LEU A 78 7.44 10.02 9.97
CA LEU A 78 6.43 9.61 10.94
C LEU A 78 7.03 9.24 12.30
N HIS A 79 8.18 8.56 12.34
CA HIS A 79 8.87 8.25 13.60
C HIS A 79 9.30 9.52 14.35
N ILE A 80 9.86 10.51 13.65
CA ILE A 80 10.21 11.81 14.23
C ILE A 80 8.95 12.52 14.74
N LYS A 81 7.88 12.50 13.93
CA LYS A 81 6.59 13.13 14.28
C LYS A 81 5.95 12.50 15.52
N ASN A 82 6.05 11.18 15.67
CA ASN A 82 5.54 10.44 16.83
C ASN A 82 6.27 10.78 18.14
N GLN A 83 7.52 11.26 18.08
CA GLN A 83 8.23 11.78 19.26
C GLN A 83 7.70 13.16 19.69
N ALA A 84 7.17 13.95 18.75
CA ALA A 84 6.69 15.31 18.99
C ALA A 84 5.19 15.39 19.32
N ARG A 85 4.37 14.50 18.73
CA ARG A 85 2.92 14.43 18.95
C ARG A 85 2.39 13.03 18.69
N GLU A 86 1.19 12.75 19.18
CA GLU A 86 0.47 11.53 18.82
C GLU A 86 0.11 11.52 17.31
N LEU A 87 0.37 10.38 16.68
CA LEU A 87 0.05 10.12 15.28
C LEU A 87 -1.46 9.96 15.07
N THR A 88 -1.97 10.42 13.91
CA THR A 88 -3.37 10.17 13.54
C THR A 88 -3.60 8.70 13.21
N GLU A 89 -4.85 8.26 13.18
CA GLU A 89 -5.22 6.89 12.79
C GLU A 89 -4.62 6.50 11.42
N LYS A 90 -4.68 7.40 10.42
CA LYS A 90 -4.07 7.17 9.10
C LYS A 90 -2.55 6.98 9.18
N GLU A 91 -1.86 7.78 10.00
CA GLU A 91 -0.40 7.69 10.19
C GLU A 91 0.00 6.40 10.92
N GLN A 92 -0.79 5.97 11.91
CA GLN A 92 -0.58 4.70 12.60
C GLN A 92 -0.80 3.50 11.66
N VAL A 93 -1.79 3.58 10.76
CA VAL A 93 -2.04 2.55 9.74
C VAL A 93 -0.82 2.39 8.83
N VAL A 94 -0.19 3.48 8.39
CA VAL A 94 1.04 3.40 7.56
C VAL A 94 2.15 2.61 8.27
N LEU A 95 2.43 2.89 9.55
CA LEU A 95 3.45 2.16 10.29
C LEU A 95 3.10 0.67 10.49
N ARG A 96 1.81 0.37 10.70
CA ARG A 96 1.33 -1.02 10.80
C ARG A 96 1.47 -1.77 9.48
N LEU A 97 1.12 -1.12 8.37
CA LEU A 97 1.24 -1.71 7.03
C LEU A 97 2.70 -1.93 6.65
N GLU A 98 3.60 -0.99 6.92
CA GLU A 98 5.04 -1.21 6.66
C GLU A 98 5.60 -2.38 7.48
N LYS A 99 5.13 -2.56 8.73
CA LYS A 99 5.51 -3.74 9.52
C LYS A 99 5.02 -5.04 8.88
N GLN A 100 3.85 -5.02 8.23
CA GLN A 100 3.24 -6.18 7.57
C GLN A 100 3.77 -6.44 6.16
N TYR A 101 4.08 -5.40 5.41
CA TYR A 101 4.49 -5.49 4.02
C TYR A 101 5.67 -4.55 3.81
N PRO A 102 6.86 -4.91 4.31
CA PRO A 102 8.02 -4.03 4.26
C PRO A 102 8.35 -3.68 2.81
N ALA A 103 8.37 -2.38 2.52
CA ALA A 103 8.56 -1.83 1.17
C ALA A 103 7.61 -2.43 0.11
N ASP A 104 6.34 -2.66 0.48
CA ASP A 104 5.32 -3.29 -0.36
C ASP A 104 5.78 -4.64 -0.93
N GLY A 105 6.43 -5.44 -0.07
CA GLY A 105 7.06 -6.71 -0.41
C GLY A 105 6.12 -7.70 -1.11
N TYR A 106 6.69 -8.47 -2.05
CA TYR A 106 6.02 -9.61 -2.66
C TYR A 106 5.60 -10.64 -1.60
N PRO A 107 4.52 -11.40 -1.84
CA PRO A 107 4.11 -12.46 -0.93
C PRO A 107 5.30 -13.40 -0.68
N GLU A 108 5.75 -13.45 0.56
CA GLU A 108 6.73 -14.42 0.97
C GLU A 108 6.04 -15.79 1.00
N ILE A 109 6.55 -16.74 0.20
CA ILE A 109 6.01 -18.10 0.22
C ILE A 109 6.40 -18.71 1.57
N LEU A 110 5.41 -18.80 2.46
CA LEU A 110 5.59 -19.36 3.79
C LEU A 110 6.17 -20.76 3.71
N GLN A 111 7.26 -20.98 4.44
CA GLN A 111 7.86 -22.29 4.61
C GLN A 111 7.11 -22.99 5.76
N GLY A 112 6.22 -23.93 5.42
CA GLY A 112 5.40 -24.64 6.41
C GLY A 112 6.23 -25.52 7.34
N THR A 113 5.67 -25.79 8.52
CA THR A 113 6.24 -26.70 9.53
C THR A 113 5.43 -28.00 9.56
N ALA A 114 6.12 -29.15 9.56
CA ALA A 114 5.45 -30.45 9.65
C ALA A 114 4.94 -30.67 11.08
N VAL A 115 3.64 -30.81 11.25
CA VAL A 115 3.01 -31.10 12.56
C VAL A 115 2.90 -32.61 12.75
N ASN A 116 2.57 -33.35 11.68
CA ASN A 116 2.57 -34.81 11.62
C ASN A 116 2.71 -35.27 10.14
N PRO A 117 2.78 -36.59 9.84
CA PRO A 117 3.00 -37.09 8.47
C PRO A 117 1.98 -36.64 7.42
N HIS A 118 0.82 -36.14 7.84
CA HIS A 118 -0.29 -35.75 6.99
C HIS A 118 -0.68 -34.27 7.14
N ILE A 119 0.00 -33.51 8.01
CA ILE A 119 -0.37 -32.12 8.30
C ILE A 119 0.87 -31.22 8.25
N MET A 120 0.80 -30.22 7.37
CA MET A 120 1.74 -29.10 7.30
C MET A 120 1.03 -27.82 7.76
N ARG A 121 1.63 -27.11 8.71
CA ARG A 121 1.14 -25.84 9.26
C ARG A 121 1.93 -24.66 8.72
N TYR A 122 1.23 -23.62 8.28
CA TYR A 122 1.81 -22.36 7.84
C TYR A 122 1.36 -21.26 8.79
N ILE A 123 2.33 -20.60 9.43
CA ILE A 123 2.08 -19.50 10.37
C ILE A 123 2.54 -18.23 9.67
N PRO A 124 1.62 -17.33 9.30
CA PRO A 124 2.00 -16.03 8.77
C PRO A 124 2.80 -15.22 9.81
N PRO A 125 3.75 -14.38 9.37
CA PRO A 125 4.54 -13.51 10.25
C PRO A 125 3.72 -12.37 10.88
N PHE A 126 2.44 -12.23 10.53
CA PHE A 126 1.52 -11.23 11.05
C PHE A 126 0.32 -11.89 11.71
N ASP A 127 -0.51 -11.09 12.39
CA ASP A 127 -1.79 -11.51 12.98
C ASP A 127 -2.85 -11.77 11.86
N GLU A 128 -2.44 -12.52 10.84
CA GLU A 128 -3.25 -13.08 9.77
C GLU A 128 -3.71 -14.49 10.16
N PHE A 129 -4.70 -15.02 9.45
CA PHE A 129 -5.28 -16.33 9.72
C PHE A 129 -4.28 -17.47 9.48
N GLU A 130 -4.32 -18.51 10.33
CA GLU A 130 -3.54 -19.74 10.13
C GLU A 130 -4.17 -20.63 9.05
N VAL A 131 -3.34 -21.33 8.27
CA VAL A 131 -3.77 -22.30 7.25
C VAL A 131 -3.17 -23.67 7.53
N ASP A 132 -4.03 -24.67 7.74
CA ASP A 132 -3.63 -26.08 7.84
C ASP A 132 -3.82 -26.76 6.48
N ARG A 133 -2.76 -27.41 5.97
CA ARG A 133 -2.84 -28.25 4.76
C ARG A 133 -2.91 -29.73 5.16
N CYS A 134 -4.07 -30.34 4.98
CA CYS A 134 -4.29 -31.78 5.17
C CYS A 134 -3.91 -32.57 3.91
N ILE A 135 -2.96 -33.50 4.04
CA ILE A 135 -2.57 -34.45 3.00
C ILE A 135 -3.17 -35.80 3.37
N LEU A 136 -4.34 -36.10 2.81
CA LEU A 136 -5.01 -37.38 3.03
C LEU A 136 -4.20 -38.51 2.37
N PRO A 137 -4.03 -39.67 3.04
CA PRO A 137 -3.43 -40.83 2.41
C PRO A 137 -4.29 -41.31 1.25
N GLU A 138 -3.66 -41.73 0.14
CA GLU A 138 -4.38 -42.41 -0.95
C GLU A 138 -4.97 -43.70 -0.40
N GLU A 139 -6.29 -43.82 -0.48
CA GLU A 139 -6.98 -45.04 -0.13
C GLU A 139 -6.47 -46.15 -1.06
N SER A 140 -5.75 -47.12 -0.50
CA SER A 140 -5.38 -48.34 -1.20
C SER A 140 -6.67 -49.09 -1.53
N THR A 141 -7.20 -48.91 -2.73
CA THR A 141 -8.24 -49.78 -3.28
C THR A 141 -7.66 -51.20 -3.34
N ALA A 142 -8.07 -52.03 -2.38
CA ALA A 142 -7.79 -53.46 -2.33
C ALA A 142 -8.65 -54.24 -3.34
#